data_AF-A7ILG2-F1
#
_entry.id   AF-A7ILG2-F1
#
_cell.length_a   1.000
_cell.length_b   1.000
_cell.length_c   1.000
_cell.angle_alpha   90.00
_cell.angle_beta   90.00
_cell.angle_gamma   90.00
#
_symmetry.space_group_name_H-M   'P 1'
#
loop_
_entity.id
_entity.type
_entity.pdbx_description
1 polymer ?
#
loop_
_entity_poly.entity_id
_entity_poly.type
_entity_poly.pdbx_seq_one_letter_code
_entity_poly.pdbx_strand_id
1 'polypeptide(L)'
;MDASKGKAAPKVGLDRSKTGRKKGTPNKTTALLKDAIIKAAEAVGENGEGREGLVGYLKRVAKEDVKAFSSLLGKVLPLQVTGDNDGPIQILVYPEDRSV
;
A
#
# COMPACT_ATOMS: atom_id res chain seq x y z
N MET A 1 9.68 -46.15 38.19
CA MET A 1 9.67 -44.79 38.77
C MET A 1 10.25 -43.87 37.69
N ASP A 2 9.55 -43.66 36.58
CA ASP A 2 8.37 -42.80 36.39
C ASP A 2 8.67 -41.32 36.67
N ALA A 3 8.78 -40.54 35.58
CA ALA A 3 8.10 -39.24 35.42
C ALA A 3 8.44 -38.67 34.03
N SER A 4 7.53 -38.89 33.09
CA SER A 4 7.51 -38.24 31.79
C SER A 4 7.34 -36.72 31.97
N LYS A 5 8.24 -35.92 31.36
CA LYS A 5 8.05 -34.46 31.28
C LYS A 5 6.86 -34.18 30.36
N GLY A 6 5.72 -33.87 30.98
CA GLY A 6 4.47 -33.53 30.31
C GLY A 6 4.63 -32.35 29.36
N LYS A 7 4.21 -32.55 28.12
CA LYS A 7 4.04 -31.53 27.09
C LYS A 7 2.97 -30.53 27.59
N ALA A 8 3.34 -29.27 27.77
CA ALA A 8 2.40 -28.24 28.25
C ALA A 8 1.18 -28.17 27.32
N ALA A 9 -0.01 -28.36 27.89
CA ALA A 9 -1.27 -28.31 27.17
C ALA A 9 -1.50 -26.91 26.55
N PRO A 10 -2.17 -26.81 25.38
CA PRO A 10 -2.50 -25.53 24.79
C PRO A 10 -3.42 -24.76 25.75
N LYS A 11 -3.05 -23.53 26.10
CA LYS A 11 -3.87 -22.64 26.94
C LYS A 11 -5.08 -22.16 26.15
N VAL A 12 -6.15 -22.95 26.16
CA VAL A 12 -7.46 -22.57 25.62
C VAL A 12 -8.10 -21.60 26.61
N GLY A 13 -8.38 -20.36 26.19
CA GLY A 13 -9.10 -19.36 27.00
C GLY A 13 -8.41 -18.01 27.22
N LEU A 14 -7.21 -17.76 26.67
CA LEU A 14 -6.67 -16.39 26.67
C LEU A 14 -7.45 -15.51 25.69
N ASP A 15 -7.82 -14.30 26.10
CA ASP A 15 -8.39 -13.26 25.25
C ASP A 15 -7.45 -12.99 24.05
N ARG A 16 -7.78 -13.59 22.90
CA ARG A 16 -6.95 -13.53 21.69
C ARG A 16 -6.94 -12.15 21.05
N SER A 17 -7.81 -11.23 21.48
CA SER A 17 -7.82 -9.84 21.00
C SER A 17 -6.49 -9.12 21.28
N LYS A 18 -5.75 -9.57 22.32
CA LYS A 18 -4.43 -9.03 22.70
C LYS A 18 -3.26 -9.86 22.20
N THR A 19 -3.50 -11.03 21.62
CA THR A 19 -2.45 -11.94 21.15
C THR A 19 -2.48 -12.00 19.62
N GLY A 20 -1.81 -11.03 19.00
CA GLY A 20 -1.65 -10.95 17.55
C GLY A 20 -0.63 -9.89 17.18
N ARG A 21 -0.08 -9.96 15.97
CA ARG A 21 0.72 -8.89 15.39
C ARG A 21 -0.15 -7.62 15.35
N LYS A 22 0.36 -6.48 15.83
CA LYS A 22 -0.41 -5.21 15.83
C LYS A 22 -0.97 -4.95 14.43
N LYS A 23 -2.26 -4.59 14.34
CA LYS A 23 -2.92 -4.26 13.07
C LYS A 23 -2.10 -3.19 12.35
N GLY A 24 -1.85 -3.39 11.05
CA GLY A 24 -1.03 -2.50 10.23
C GLY A 24 0.47 -2.81 10.22
N THR A 25 0.98 -3.75 11.03
CA THR A 25 2.41 -4.07 11.00
C THR A 25 2.75 -4.81 9.69
N PRO A 26 3.59 -4.25 8.77
CA PRO A 26 3.83 -4.82 7.44
C PRO A 26 4.53 -6.18 7.49
N ASN A 27 4.16 -7.17 6.68
CA ASN A 27 4.88 -8.45 6.64
C ASN A 27 6.36 -8.23 6.22
N LYS A 28 7.30 -8.77 7.01
CA LYS A 28 8.75 -8.52 6.86
C LYS A 28 9.24 -8.88 5.46
N THR A 29 8.88 -10.04 4.95
CA THR A 29 9.35 -10.52 3.62
C THR A 29 8.86 -9.60 2.50
N THR A 30 7.58 -9.21 2.54
CA THR A 30 7.03 -8.31 1.53
C THR A 30 7.57 -6.88 1.65
N ALA A 31 7.89 -6.42 2.85
CA ALA A 31 8.51 -5.11 3.06
C ALA A 31 9.93 -5.08 2.46
N LEU A 32 10.75 -6.09 2.81
CA LEU A 32 12.10 -6.24 2.25
C LEU A 32 12.11 -6.29 0.73
N LEU A 33 11.17 -7.04 0.13
CA LEU A 33 11.05 -7.12 -1.32
C LEU A 33 10.67 -5.77 -1.95
N LYS A 34 9.70 -5.05 -1.36
CA LYS A 34 9.32 -3.71 -1.84
C LYS A 34 10.49 -2.74 -1.78
N ASP A 35 11.23 -2.73 -0.68
CA ASP A 35 12.38 -1.86 -0.49
C ASP A 35 13.49 -2.18 -1.51
N ALA A 36 13.76 -3.46 -1.76
CA ALA A 36 14.74 -3.89 -2.75
C ALA A 36 14.37 -3.44 -4.17
N ILE A 37 13.09 -3.58 -4.55
CA ILE A 37 12.60 -3.15 -5.87
C ILE A 37 12.73 -1.63 -6.03
N ILE A 38 12.34 -0.85 -5.01
CA ILE A 38 12.43 0.61 -5.05
C ILE A 38 13.89 1.05 -5.20
N LYS A 39 14.80 0.47 -4.41
CA LYS A 39 16.24 0.77 -4.49
C LYS A 39 16.84 0.42 -5.84
N ALA A 40 16.45 -0.72 -6.42
CA ALA A 40 16.92 -1.12 -7.74
C ALA A 40 16.45 -0.15 -8.83
N ALA A 41 15.17 0.25 -8.81
CA ALA A 41 14.64 1.22 -9.75
C ALA A 41 15.34 2.60 -9.61
N GLU A 42 15.58 3.03 -8.37
CA GLU A 42 16.33 4.26 -8.10
C GLU A 42 17.77 4.21 -8.62
N ALA A 43 18.48 3.09 -8.39
CA ALA A 43 19.85 2.91 -8.87
C ALA A 43 19.96 2.88 -10.40
N VAL A 44 18.93 2.38 -11.10
CA VAL A 44 18.88 2.41 -12.57
C VAL A 44 18.63 3.83 -13.08
N GLY A 45 17.66 4.56 -12.51
CA GLY A 45 17.36 5.92 -12.96
C GLY A 45 16.90 6.02 -14.42
N GLU A 46 16.98 7.24 -14.98
CA GLU A 46 16.58 7.52 -16.36
C GLU A 46 17.53 6.92 -17.40
N ASN A 47 18.83 6.85 -17.11
CA ASN A 47 19.87 6.50 -18.08
C ASN A 47 20.60 5.17 -17.78
N GLY A 48 20.20 4.43 -16.75
CA GLY A 48 20.89 3.21 -16.31
C GLY A 48 22.01 3.44 -15.28
N GLU A 49 22.31 4.70 -14.94
CA GLU A 49 23.38 5.10 -14.03
C GLU A 49 22.85 5.90 -12.82
N GLY A 50 21.55 5.81 -12.55
CA GLY A 50 20.91 6.46 -11.39
C GLY A 50 20.52 7.92 -11.61
N ARG A 51 20.57 8.43 -12.85
CA ARG A 51 20.12 9.80 -13.16
C ARG A 51 18.67 10.02 -12.72
N GLU A 52 18.47 11.05 -11.89
CA GLU A 52 17.17 11.41 -11.29
C GLU A 52 16.49 10.31 -10.46
N GLY A 53 17.23 9.26 -10.08
CA GLY A 53 16.73 8.20 -9.19
C GLY A 53 15.43 7.56 -9.67
N LEU A 54 14.52 7.27 -8.73
CA LEU A 54 13.25 6.62 -9.03
C LEU A 54 12.38 7.45 -10.00
N VAL A 55 12.44 8.79 -9.91
CA VAL A 55 11.72 9.68 -10.83
C VAL A 55 12.27 9.51 -12.25
N GLY A 56 13.59 9.44 -12.40
CA GLY A 56 14.23 9.17 -13.68
C GLY A 56 13.81 7.83 -14.27
N TYR A 57 13.76 6.77 -13.45
CA TYR A 57 13.26 5.46 -13.88
C TYR A 57 11.82 5.55 -14.40
N LEU A 58 10.94 6.25 -13.66
CA LEU A 58 9.54 6.45 -14.06
C LEU A 58 9.40 7.30 -15.33
N LYS A 59 10.24 8.32 -15.53
CA LYS A 59 10.30 9.08 -16.79
C LYS A 59 10.69 8.20 -17.96
N ARG A 60 11.68 7.30 -17.78
CA ARG A 60 12.06 6.33 -18.80
C ARG A 60 10.91 5.37 -19.11
N VAL A 61 10.25 4.81 -18.09
CA VAL A 61 9.07 3.95 -18.27
C VAL A 61 7.95 4.68 -19.02
N ALA A 62 7.69 5.95 -18.71
CA ALA A 62 6.69 6.74 -19.43
C ALA A 62 7.00 6.91 -20.93
N LYS A 63 8.29 6.94 -21.31
CA LYS A 63 8.75 7.04 -22.70
C LYS A 63 8.76 5.69 -23.43
N GLU A 64 9.20 4.63 -22.74
CA GLU A 64 9.45 3.30 -23.33
C GLU A 64 8.23 2.37 -23.28
N ASP A 65 7.40 2.45 -22.22
CA ASP A 65 6.21 1.63 -22.01
C ASP A 65 5.08 2.45 -21.37
N VAL A 66 4.36 3.18 -22.24
CA VAL A 66 3.21 4.01 -21.86
C VAL A 66 2.12 3.18 -21.17
N LYS A 67 1.95 1.89 -21.52
CA LYS A 67 0.92 1.03 -20.93
C LYS A 67 1.27 0.70 -19.48
N ALA A 68 2.53 0.35 -19.20
CA ALA A 68 2.99 0.15 -17.83
C ALA A 68 2.84 1.42 -16.99
N PHE A 69 3.23 2.59 -17.53
CA PHE A 69 3.09 3.87 -16.82
C PHE A 69 1.62 4.23 -16.56
N SER A 70 0.74 4.03 -17.54
CA SER A 70 -0.71 4.29 -17.40
C SER A 70 -1.35 3.40 -16.33
N SER A 71 -0.90 2.15 -16.20
CA SER A 71 -1.36 1.27 -15.11
C SER A 71 -0.98 1.80 -13.72
N LEU A 72 0.21 2.42 -13.58
CA LEU A 72 0.63 3.05 -12.33
C LEU A 72 -0.24 4.28 -12.01
N LEU A 73 -0.54 5.11 -13.00
CA LEU A 73 -1.45 6.25 -12.84
C LEU A 73 -2.81 5.81 -12.29
N GLY A 74 -3.38 4.73 -12.83
CA GLY A 74 -4.65 4.18 -12.31
C GLY A 74 -4.59 3.70 -10.85
N LYS A 75 -3.42 3.32 -10.33
CA LYS A 75 -3.23 2.86 -8.94
C LYS A 75 -3.00 3.98 -7.94
N VAL A 76 -2.50 5.13 -8.38
CA VAL A 76 -2.27 6.30 -7.51
C VAL A 76 -3.50 7.21 -7.42
N LEU A 77 -4.47 7.03 -8.31
CA LEU A 77 -5.77 7.70 -8.21
C LEU A 77 -6.61 7.07 -7.08
N PRO A 78 -7.35 7.87 -6.29
CA PRO A 78 -8.28 7.35 -5.30
C PRO A 78 -9.36 6.49 -5.96
N LEU A 79 -9.47 5.22 -5.57
CA LEU A 79 -10.52 4.32 -6.06
C LEU A 79 -11.87 4.56 -5.37
N GLN A 80 -11.85 5.18 -4.19
CA GLN A 80 -13.02 5.56 -3.42
C GLN A 80 -12.95 7.06 -3.13
N VAL A 81 -13.99 7.78 -3.54
CA VAL A 81 -14.20 9.17 -3.12
C VAL A 81 -14.96 9.12 -1.81
N THR A 82 -14.31 9.47 -0.71
CA THR A 82 -14.97 9.69 0.58
C THR A 82 -15.29 11.18 0.74
N GLY A 83 -16.31 11.50 1.52
CA GLY A 83 -16.54 12.87 1.96
C GLY A 83 -15.45 13.32 2.94
N ASP A 84 -15.53 14.57 3.35
CA ASP A 84 -14.54 15.16 4.25
C ASP A 84 -14.34 14.31 5.52
N ASN A 85 -13.08 14.12 5.94
CA ASN A 85 -12.68 13.25 7.07
C ASN A 85 -13.20 11.79 7.00
N ASP A 86 -13.16 11.17 5.82
CA ASP A 86 -13.73 9.82 5.58
C ASP A 86 -15.26 9.74 5.84
N GLY A 87 -15.93 10.89 5.83
CA GLY A 87 -17.37 11.00 6.01
C GLY A 87 -18.19 10.62 4.77
N PRO A 88 -19.52 10.64 4.87
CA PRO A 88 -20.40 10.47 3.71
C PRO A 88 -20.23 11.63 2.71
N ILE A 89 -20.40 11.33 1.41
CA ILE A 89 -20.40 12.34 0.35
C ILE A 89 -21.60 13.29 0.57
N GLN A 90 -21.33 14.59 0.64
CA GLN A 90 -22.37 15.61 0.67
C GLN A 90 -22.63 16.11 -0.75
N ILE A 91 -23.87 15.97 -1.22
CA ILE A 91 -24.29 16.48 -2.53
C ILE A 91 -25.05 17.79 -2.29
N LEU A 92 -24.46 18.91 -2.71
CA LEU A 92 -25.14 20.21 -2.69
C LEU A 92 -25.79 20.45 -4.06
N VAL A 93 -27.12 20.36 -4.11
CA VAL A 93 -27.90 20.65 -5.31
C VAL A 93 -28.35 22.09 -5.25
N TYR A 94 -27.85 22.93 -6.16
CA TYR A 94 -28.44 24.23 -6.40
C TYR A 94 -29.62 24.07 -7.34
N PRO A 95 -30.79 24.68 -7.06
CA PRO A 95 -31.87 24.71 -8.03
C PRO A 95 -31.38 25.45 -9.27
N GLU A 96 -31.64 24.88 -10.46
CA GLU A 96 -31.42 25.57 -11.73
C GLU A 96 -32.13 26.92 -11.70
N ASP A 97 -31.43 27.90 -12.26
CA ASP A 97 -31.77 29.32 -12.31
C ASP A 97 -33.28 29.55 -12.43
N ARG A 98 -33.86 30.22 -11.43
CA ARG A 98 -35.21 30.77 -11.54
C ARG A 98 -35.08 31.97 -12.47
N SER A 99 -35.06 31.72 -13.77
CA SER A 99 -35.17 32.76 -14.77
C SER A 99 -36.50 33.49 -14.55
N VAL A 100 -36.34 34.80 -14.36
CA VAL A 100 -37.36 35.84 -14.24
C VAL A 100 -38.40 35.81 -15.34
#